data_AF-A0A1V0XDI7-F1
#
_entry.id   AF-A0A1V0XDI7-F1
#
_cell.length_a   1.000
_cell.length_b   1.000
_cell.length_c   1.000
_cell.angle_alpha   90.00
_cell.angle_beta   90.00
_cell.angle_gamma   90.00
#
_symmetry.space_group_name_H-M   'P 1'
#
loop_
_entity.id
_entity.type
_entity.pdbx_description
1 polymer ?
#
loop_
_entity_poly.entity_id
_entity_poly.type
_entity_poly.pdbx_seq_one_letter_code
_entity_poly.pdbx_strand_id
1 'polypeptide(L)'
;MTYDIVCSETQSEKAIQHLGVLILLWRRHYHITQQELAKRTGLLQSYISGLEKGNIDPRISTLCRIVNGFDNMPLDTFFGGPDLGFIDFHGIEHRHIEFH
;
A
#
# COMPACT_ATOMS: atom_id res chain seq x y z
N MET A 1 -16.66 12.17 33.23
CA MET A 1 -15.74 11.04 32.94
C MET A 1 -15.25 11.22 31.52
N THR A 2 -14.17 12.00 31.34
CA THR A 2 -13.52 12.16 30.04
C THR A 2 -12.71 10.89 29.81
N TYR A 3 -13.03 10.16 28.75
CA TYR A 3 -12.24 9.02 28.33
C TYR A 3 -11.02 9.59 27.61
N ASP A 4 -9.94 9.80 28.36
CA ASP A 4 -8.61 10.00 27.81
C ASP A 4 -8.23 8.73 27.04
N ILE A 5 -8.48 8.75 25.72
CA ILE A 5 -7.88 7.81 24.78
C ILE A 5 -6.41 8.23 24.68
N VAL A 6 -5.61 7.87 25.67
CA VAL A 6 -4.16 7.78 25.50
C VAL A 6 -3.93 6.50 24.70
N CYS A 7 -4.19 6.59 23.39
CA CYS A 7 -3.59 5.67 22.45
C CYS A 7 -2.11 6.03 22.44
N SER A 8 -1.25 5.17 23.00
CA SER A 8 0.20 5.39 22.97
C SER A 8 0.62 5.60 21.52
N GLU A 9 1.26 6.75 21.23
CA GLU A 9 1.72 7.20 19.90
C GLU A 9 2.21 6.04 19.01
N THR A 10 2.90 5.07 19.61
CA THR A 10 3.50 3.88 18.98
C THR A 10 2.55 2.93 18.26
N GLN A 11 1.28 2.80 18.69
CA GLN A 11 0.34 1.82 18.10
C GLN A 11 -0.24 2.34 16.78
N SER A 12 -0.57 3.62 16.72
CA SER A 12 -1.06 4.28 15.52
C SER A 12 0.03 4.35 14.46
N GLU A 13 1.27 4.67 14.85
CA GLU A 13 2.42 4.69 13.95
C GLU A 13 2.66 3.32 13.29
N LYS A 14 2.63 2.24 14.09
CA LYS A 14 2.76 0.87 13.56
C LYS A 14 1.65 0.53 12.57
N ALA A 15 0.41 0.93 12.87
CA ALA A 15 -0.72 0.70 11.97
C ALA A 15 -0.53 1.42 10.62
N ILE A 16 -0.06 2.67 10.65
CA ILE A 16 0.23 3.46 9.44
C ILE A 16 1.35 2.81 8.62
N GLN A 17 2.41 2.33 9.29
CA GLN A 17 3.51 1.63 8.63
C GLN A 17 3.04 0.33 7.97
N HIS A 18 2.25 -0.47 8.68
CA HIS A 18 1.69 -1.72 8.14
C HIS A 18 0.77 -1.44 6.94
N LEU A 19 -0.07 -0.40 7.02
CA LEU A 19 -0.92 0.02 5.92
C LEU A 19 -0.10 0.40 4.68
N GLY A 20 1.00 1.14 4.88
CA GLY A 20 1.93 1.50 3.80
C GLY A 20 2.53 0.28 3.10
N VAL A 21 3.02 -0.69 3.88
CA VAL A 21 3.56 -1.95 3.35
C VAL A 21 2.48 -2.73 2.59
N LEU A 22 1.26 -2.76 3.08
CA LEU A 22 0.15 -3.46 2.42
C LEU A 22 -0.18 -2.86 1.04
N ILE A 23 -0.24 -1.52 0.94
CA ILE A 23 -0.40 -0.81 -0.34
C ILE A 23 0.73 -1.16 -1.30
N LEU A 24 1.98 -1.17 -0.82
CA LEU A 24 3.15 -1.54 -1.61
C LEU A 24 3.06 -2.97 -2.15
N LEU A 25 2.67 -3.93 -1.31
CA LEU A 25 2.56 -5.34 -1.69
C LEU A 25 1.49 -5.53 -2.76
N TRP A 26 0.30 -4.97 -2.59
CA TRP A 26 -0.75 -5.00 -3.60
C TRP A 26 -0.32 -4.34 -4.91
N ARG A 27 0.34 -3.18 -4.83
CA ARG A 27 0.85 -2.50 -6.02
C ARG A 27 1.83 -3.37 -6.82
N ARG A 28 2.73 -4.07 -6.12
CA ARG A 28 3.68 -5.01 -6.75
C ARG A 28 3.00 -6.24 -7.31
N HIS A 29 1.99 -6.77 -6.61
CA HIS A 29 1.17 -7.89 -7.07
C HIS A 29 0.44 -7.57 -8.39
N TYR A 30 -0.09 -6.34 -8.52
CA TYR A 30 -0.68 -5.85 -9.77
C TYR A 30 0.34 -5.41 -10.83
N HIS A 31 1.64 -5.47 -10.53
CA HIS A 31 2.73 -5.04 -11.42
C HIS A 31 2.61 -3.60 -11.94
N ILE A 32 2.03 -2.69 -11.16
CA ILE A 32 1.86 -1.27 -11.54
C ILE A 32 2.87 -0.37 -10.82
N THR A 33 3.17 0.80 -11.40
CA THR A 33 4.04 1.81 -10.78
C THR A 33 3.26 2.68 -9.79
N GLN A 34 3.97 3.41 -8.92
CA GLN A 34 3.32 4.40 -8.04
C GLN A 34 2.58 5.49 -8.85
N GLN A 35 3.14 5.88 -10.00
CA GLN A 35 2.50 6.84 -10.91
C GLN A 35 1.20 6.28 -11.50
N GLU A 36 1.17 4.99 -11.83
CA GLU A 36 -0.02 4.33 -12.36
C GLU A 36 -1.12 4.22 -11.29
N LEU A 37 -0.77 3.83 -10.06
CA LEU A 37 -1.71 3.83 -8.94
C LEU A 37 -2.23 5.26 -8.65
N ALA A 38 -1.36 6.27 -8.71
CA ALA A 38 -1.74 7.67 -8.57
C ALA A 38 -2.79 8.10 -9.62
N LYS A 39 -2.59 7.74 -10.89
CA LYS A 39 -3.57 7.99 -11.96
C LYS A 39 -4.92 7.32 -11.69
N ARG A 40 -4.91 6.03 -11.33
CA ARG A 40 -6.15 5.27 -11.06
C ARG A 40 -6.95 5.82 -9.88
N THR A 41 -6.25 6.37 -8.88
CA THR A 41 -6.86 6.86 -7.65
C THR A 41 -7.16 8.36 -7.68
N GLY A 42 -6.64 9.09 -8.66
CA GLY A 42 -6.68 10.55 -8.72
C GLY A 42 -5.90 11.21 -7.58
N LEU A 43 -4.79 10.60 -7.16
CA LEU A 43 -3.88 11.10 -6.13
C LEU A 43 -2.54 11.50 -6.76
N LEU A 44 -1.70 12.19 -6.00
CA LEU A 44 -0.33 12.50 -6.43
C LEU A 44 0.57 11.27 -6.21
N GLN A 45 1.53 11.04 -7.11
CA GLN A 45 2.50 9.95 -6.95
C GLN A 45 3.36 10.12 -5.69
N SER A 46 3.70 11.36 -5.33
CA SER A 46 4.41 11.67 -4.08
C SER A 46 3.59 11.28 -2.84
N TYR A 47 2.26 11.39 -2.91
CA TYR A 47 1.36 10.94 -1.85
C TYR A 47 1.35 9.42 -1.74
N ILE A 48 1.28 8.69 -2.86
CA ILE A 48 1.42 7.23 -2.88
C ILE A 48 2.76 6.80 -2.28
N SER A 49 3.86 7.47 -2.67
CA SER A 49 5.20 7.19 -2.12
C SER A 49 5.28 7.44 -0.61
N GLY A 50 4.65 8.50 -0.11
CA GLY A 50 4.57 8.79 1.32
C GLY A 50 3.76 7.75 2.09
N LEU A 51 2.65 7.27 1.51
CA LEU A 51 1.85 6.19 2.08
C LEU A 51 2.64 4.88 2.15
N GLU A 52 3.31 4.47 1.07
CA GLU A 52 4.09 3.22 1.04
C GLU A 52 5.25 3.20 2.05
N LYS A 53 5.71 4.39 2.48
CA LYS A 53 6.73 4.57 3.52
C LYS A 53 6.16 4.72 4.94
N GLY A 54 4.83 4.75 5.07
CA GLY A 54 4.14 5.03 6.33
C GLY A 54 4.37 6.44 6.87
N ASN A 55 4.75 7.39 6.02
CA ASN A 55 5.00 8.79 6.41
C ASN A 55 3.72 9.65 6.37
N ILE A 56 2.62 9.09 5.86
CA ILE A 56 1.34 9.78 5.71
C ILE A 56 0.28 8.92 6.37
N ASP A 57 -0.51 9.52 7.25
CA ASP A 57 -1.76 8.94 7.76
C ASP A 57 -2.91 9.29 6.80
N PRO A 58 -3.43 8.34 6.01
CA PRO A 58 -4.54 8.61 5.12
C PRO A 58 -5.85 8.66 5.90
N ARG A 59 -6.75 9.58 5.51
CA ARG A 59 -8.16 9.44 5.90
C ARG A 59 -8.75 8.16 5.31
N ILE A 60 -9.75 7.60 6.00
CA ILE A 60 -10.49 6.42 5.53
C ILE A 60 -11.02 6.59 4.09
N SER A 61 -11.53 7.77 3.74
CA SER A 61 -11.99 8.05 2.38
C SER A 61 -10.88 7.96 1.32
N THR A 62 -9.66 8.40 1.67
CA THR A 62 -8.49 8.26 0.81
C THR A 62 -8.07 6.81 0.69
N LEU A 63 -8.09 6.05 1.79
CA LEU A 63 -7.82 4.61 1.76
C LEU A 63 -8.81 3.88 0.85
N CYS A 64 -10.12 4.14 0.98
CA CYS A 64 -11.12 3.53 0.10
C CYS A 64 -10.88 3.84 -1.38
N ARG A 65 -10.45 5.08 -1.72
CA ARG A 65 -10.08 5.43 -3.10
C ARG A 65 -8.88 4.62 -3.60
N ILE A 66 -7.89 4.39 -2.74
CA ILE A 66 -6.70 3.60 -3.08
C ILE A 66 -7.08 2.15 -3.33
N VAL A 67 -7.86 1.56 -2.42
CA VAL A 67 -8.33 0.18 -2.55
C VAL A 67 -9.17 0.01 -3.82
N ASN A 68 -10.05 0.97 -4.13
CA ASN A 68 -10.81 0.98 -5.37
C ASN A 68 -9.93 1.09 -6.63
N GLY A 69 -8.73 1.67 -6.53
CA GLY A 69 -7.75 1.74 -7.60
C GLY A 69 -7.12 0.39 -7.98
N PHE A 70 -7.27 -0.62 -7.14
CA PHE A 70 -6.89 -2.02 -7.41
C PHE A 70 -8.07 -2.82 -7.98
N ASP A 71 -8.67 -2.34 -9.08
CA ASP A 71 -9.76 -3.04 -9.77
C ASP A 71 -11.01 -3.27 -8.89
N ASN A 72 -11.45 -2.22 -8.18
CA ASN A 72 -12.64 -2.27 -7.31
C ASN A 72 -12.58 -3.35 -6.21
N MET A 73 -11.37 -3.65 -5.72
CA MET A 73 -11.12 -4.65 -4.67
C MET A 73 -11.96 -4.41 -3.40
N PRO A 74 -12.51 -5.48 -2.77
CA PRO A 74 -13.13 -5.40 -1.45
C PRO A 74 -12.12 -5.07 -0.34
N LEU A 75 -12.53 -4.31 0.67
CA LEU A 75 -11.66 -3.97 1.81
C LEU A 75 -11.17 -5.20 2.57
N ASP A 76 -12.02 -6.22 2.74
CA ASP A 76 -11.65 -7.46 3.43
C ASP A 76 -10.48 -8.17 2.72
N THR A 77 -10.56 -8.29 1.40
CA THR A 77 -9.47 -8.80 0.56
C THR A 77 -8.21 -7.95 0.71
N PHE A 78 -8.34 -6.62 0.66
CA PHE A 78 -7.20 -5.73 0.82
C PHE A 78 -6.46 -5.98 2.14
N PHE A 79 -7.19 -6.03 3.26
CA PHE A 79 -6.61 -6.28 4.59
C PHE A 79 -6.09 -7.71 4.78
N GLY A 80 -6.61 -8.69 4.03
CA GLY A 80 -6.05 -10.05 3.97
C GLY A 80 -4.67 -10.11 3.32
N GLY A 81 -4.30 -9.09 2.54
CA GLY A 81 -3.06 -9.05 1.77
C GLY A 81 -3.09 -9.97 0.53
N PRO A 82 -2.14 -9.79 -0.40
CA PRO A 82 -2.06 -10.67 -1.55
C PRO A 82 -1.68 -12.09 -1.10
N ASP A 83 -2.35 -13.10 -1.65
CA ASP A 83 -1.89 -14.48 -1.56
C ASP A 83 -0.60 -14.58 -2.39
N LEU A 84 0.53 -14.38 -1.73
CA LEU A 84 1.86 -14.47 -2.32
C LEU A 84 2.28 -15.95 -2.48
N GLY A 85 1.36 -16.78 -2.96
CA GLY A 85 1.61 -18.18 -3.31
C GLY A 85 2.86 -18.26 -4.17
N PHE A 86 3.90 -18.85 -3.61
CA PHE A 86 5.19 -19.15 -4.23
C PHE A 86 5.67 -18.07 -5.21
N ILE A 87 6.42 -17.10 -4.69
CA ILE A 87 7.38 -16.39 -5.54
C ILE A 87 8.33 -17.46 -6.08
N ASP A 88 8.08 -17.96 -7.28
CA ASP A 88 9.06 -18.74 -8.01
C ASP A 88 10.20 -17.79 -8.38
N PHE A 89 11.22 -17.76 -7.51
CA PHE A 89 12.47 -17.06 -7.77
C PHE A 89 13.24 -17.68 -8.95
N HIS A 90 12.82 -18.84 -9.50
CA HIS A 90 13.42 -19.43 -10.72
C HIS A 90 13.00 -18.72 -12.01
N GLY A 91 12.05 -17.78 -11.97
CA GLY A 91 11.71 -16.88 -13.09
C GLY A 91 12.55 -15.61 -13.18
N ILE A 92 13.51 -15.38 -12.27
CA ILE A 92 14.45 -14.25 -12.31
C ILE A 92 15.81 -14.70 -12.85
N GLU A 93 15.82 -15.45 -13.96
CA GLU A 93 16.94 -15.45 -14.89
C GLU A 93 16.36 -15.01 -16.23
N HIS A 94 16.54 -13.73 -16.58
CA HIS A 94 16.28 -13.07 -17.88
C HIS A 94 15.63 -11.67 -17.79
N ARG A 95 15.95 -10.87 -16.77
CA ARG A 95 15.99 -9.41 -16.97
C ARG A 95 17.23 -8.82 -16.32
N HIS A 96 18.26 -8.72 -17.14
CA HIS A 96 19.36 -7.77 -17.01
C HIS A 96 18.74 -6.37 -16.84
N ILE A 97 18.67 -5.86 -15.61
CA ILE A 97 18.47 -4.44 -15.36
C ILE A 97 19.88 -3.85 -15.40
N GLU A 98 20.28 -3.33 -16.56
CA GLU A 98 21.49 -2.52 -16.63
C GLU A 98 21.26 -1.24 -15.85
N PHE A 99 22.06 -1.05 -14.81
CA PHE A 99 22.30 0.26 -14.22
C PHE A 99 23.41 0.91 -15.03
N HIS A 100 23.06 1.96 -15.77
CA HIS A 100 24.01 2.97 -16.26
C HIS A 100 24.07 4.11 -15.25
#